data_AF-A0A967CMB6-F1
#
_entry.id   AF-A0A967CMB6-F1
#
_cell.length_a   1.000
_cell.length_b   1.000
_cell.length_c   1.000
_cell.angle_alpha   90.00
_cell.angle_beta   90.00
_cell.angle_gamma   90.00
#
_symmetry.space_group_name_H-M   'P 1'
#
loop_
_entity.id
_entity.type
_entity.pdbx_description
1 polymer ?
#
loop_
_entity_poly.entity_id
_entity_poly.type
_entity_poly.pdbx_seq_one_letter_code
_entity_poly.pdbx_strand_id
1 'polypeptide(L)' 'IPLGSVPDSVEAFRKTVPVYVICASGGRSMRACEFLHNAGVTNVVNVAGGTMGFAALGNSLNPGDQP' A
#
# COMPACT_ATOMS: atom_id res chain seq x y z
N ILE A 1 -0.40 3.39 7.22
CA ILE A 1 -1.02 2.25 7.93
C ILE A 1 -0.05 1.06 7.86
N PRO A 2 0.60 0.68 8.96
CA PRO A 2 1.45 -0.52 9.01
C PRO A 2 0.67 -1.79 8.67
N LEU A 3 1.30 -2.79 8.05
CA LEU A 3 0.63 -4.03 7.64
C LEU A 3 -0.09 -4.72 8.81
N GLY A 4 0.55 -4.78 9.99
CA GLY A 4 -0.01 -5.44 11.17
C GLY A 4 -1.28 -4.78 11.72
N SER A 5 -1.53 -3.51 11.42
CA SER A 5 -2.73 -2.77 11.86
C SER A 5 -3.79 -2.62 10.77
N VAL A 6 -3.60 -3.26 9.60
CA VAL A 6 -4.59 -3.25 8.51
C VAL A 6 -5.93 -3.85 8.94
N PRO A 7 -6.00 -4.96 9.70
CA PRO A 7 -7.28 -5.51 10.18
C PRO A 7 -8.12 -4.51 10.97
N ASP A 8 -7.48 -3.65 11.77
CA ASP A 8 -8.16 -2.63 12.57
C ASP A 8 -8.50 -1.36 11.77
N SER A 9 -7.99 -1.24 10.54
CA SER A 9 -8.07 -0.02 9.72
C SER A 9 -8.78 -0.23 8.38
N VAL A 10 -9.56 -1.31 8.21
CA VAL A 10 -10.22 -1.66 6.93
C VAL A 10 -11.03 -0.50 6.34
N GLU A 11 -11.74 0.24 7.18
CA GLU A 11 -12.61 1.34 6.74
C GLU A 11 -11.84 2.47 6.05
N ALA A 12 -10.57 2.68 6.41
CA ALA A 12 -9.73 3.68 5.76
C ALA A 12 -9.53 3.43 4.26
N PHE A 13 -9.69 2.17 3.82
CA PHE A 13 -9.50 1.75 2.42
C PHE A 13 -10.81 1.77 1.61
N ARG A 14 -11.99 1.94 2.23
CA ARG A 14 -13.29 2.01 1.54
C ARG A 14 -13.49 3.38 0.88
N LYS A 15 -12.80 3.59 -0.25
CA LYS A 15 -12.92 4.80 -1.08
C LYS A 15 -13.70 4.51 -2.36
N THR A 16 -14.25 5.56 -2.97
CA THR A 16 -14.90 5.48 -4.28
C THR A 16 -13.90 5.44 -5.44
N VAL A 17 -12.64 5.79 -5.16
CA VAL A 17 -11.52 5.79 -6.11
C VAL A 17 -10.54 4.65 -5.81
N PRO A 18 -9.72 4.22 -6.78
CA PRO A 18 -8.67 3.24 -6.53
C PRO A 18 -7.72 3.69 -5.41
N VAL A 19 -7.42 2.79 -4.48
CA VAL A 19 -6.47 3.02 -3.39
C VAL A 19 -5.19 2.26 -3.70
N TYR A 20 -4.13 3.00 -4.04
CA TYR A 20 -2.81 2.41 -4.24
C TYR A 20 -2.14 2.11 -2.90
N VAL A 21 -1.76 0.86 -2.69
CA VAL A 21 -1.07 0.40 -1.49
C VAL A 21 0.39 0.10 -1.87
N ILE A 22 1.31 0.75 -1.17
CA ILE A 22 2.74 0.69 -1.45
C ILE A 22 3.53 0.38 -0.18
N CYS A 23 4.55 -0.46 -0.31
CA CYS A 23 5.59 -0.66 0.70
C CYS A 23 6.97 -0.60 0.02
N ALA A 24 8.07 -0.89 0.74
CA ALA A 24 9.42 -0.76 0.18
C ALA A 24 9.64 -1.51 -1.15
N SER A 25 9.22 -2.79 -1.24
CA SER A 25 9.48 -3.67 -2.40
C SER A 25 8.21 -4.25 -3.06
N GLY A 26 7.02 -3.98 -2.51
CA GLY A 26 5.74 -4.52 -2.98
C GLY A 26 5.22 -5.75 -2.21
N GLY A 27 6.05 -6.45 -1.42
CA GLY A 27 5.61 -7.69 -0.73
C GLY A 27 4.58 -7.49 0.37
N ARG A 28 4.79 -6.52 1.27
CA ARG A 28 3.85 -6.22 2.38
C ARG A 28 2.55 -5.58 1.88
N SER A 29 2.64 -4.75 0.83
CA SER A 29 1.47 -4.13 0.22
C SER A 29 0.59 -5.15 -0.52
N MET A 30 1.19 -6.15 -1.18
CA MET A 30 0.45 -7.26 -1.76
C MET A 30 -0.35 -8.02 -0.70
N ARG A 31 0.28 -8.36 0.44
CA ARG A 31 -0.41 -9.01 1.59
C ARG A 31 -1.57 -8.16 2.13
N ALA A 32 -1.39 -6.84 2.21
CA ALA A 32 -2.46 -5.93 2.62
C ALA A 32 -3.62 -5.95 1.60
N CYS A 33 -3.32 -5.87 0.29
CA CYS A 33 -4.34 -5.95 -0.76
C CYS A 33 -5.11 -7.28 -0.72
N GLU A 34 -4.42 -8.42 -0.53
CA GLU A 34 -5.05 -9.75 -0.40
C GLU A 34 -6.03 -9.78 0.78
N PHE A 35 -5.60 -9.29 1.95
CA PHE A 35 -6.47 -9.21 3.13
C PHE A 35 -7.68 -8.31 2.89
N LEU A 36 -7.46 -7.11 2.35
CA LEU A 36 -8.51 -6.13 2.08
C LEU A 36 -9.52 -6.66 1.05
N HIS A 37 -9.04 -7.36 0.01
CA HIS A 37 -9.90 -8.01 -0.97
C HIS A 37 -10.79 -9.06 -0.32
N ASN A 38 -10.23 -9.91 0.55
CA ASN A 38 -10.99 -10.90 1.33
C ASN A 38 -12.00 -10.26 2.29
N ALA A 39 -11.74 -9.03 2.76
CA ALA A 39 -12.66 -8.22 3.58
C ALA A 39 -13.69 -7.42 2.75
N GLY A 40 -13.79 -7.67 1.45
CA GLY A 40 -14.73 -7.00 0.55
C GLY A 40 -14.34 -5.56 0.18
N VAL A 41 -13.07 -5.19 0.32
CA VAL A 41 -12.51 -3.93 -0.18
C VAL A 41 -11.68 -4.24 -1.43
N THR A 42 -12.32 -4.16 -2.59
CA THR A 42 -11.75 -4.65 -3.86
C THR A 42 -11.10 -3.57 -4.72
N ASN A 43 -11.30 -2.29 -4.39
CA ASN A 43 -10.72 -1.14 -5.10
C ASN A 43 -9.29 -0.80 -4.65
N VAL A 44 -8.53 -1.79 -4.20
CA VAL A 44 -7.14 -1.63 -3.74
C VAL A 44 -6.17 -2.19 -4.76
N VAL A 45 -5.09 -1.45 -5.02
CA VAL A 45 -4.11 -1.78 -6.05
C VAL A 45 -2.72 -1.86 -5.43
N ASN A 46 -2.07 -3.01 -5.52
CA ASN A 46 -0.68 -3.16 -5.09
C ASN A 46 0.25 -2.48 -6.10
N VAL A 47 1.16 -1.63 -5.61
CA VAL A 47 2.23 -1.06 -6.44
C VAL A 47 3.40 -2.05 -6.52
N ALA A 48 3.54 -2.72 -7.67
CA ALA A 48 4.65 -3.64 -7.92
C ALA A 48 6.00 -2.92 -7.85
N GLY A 49 7.02 -3.58 -7.28
CA GLY A 49 8.34 -2.99 -7.04
C GLY A 49 8.40 -2.02 -5.85
N GLY A 50 7.25 -1.58 -5.34
CA GLY A 50 7.18 -0.71 -4.17
C GLY A 50 7.86 0.65 -4.35
N THR A 51 8.15 1.32 -3.23
CA THR A 51 8.85 2.61 -3.20
C THR A 51 10.23 2.53 -3.84
N MET A 52 10.93 1.39 -3.73
CA MET A 52 12.23 1.20 -4.39
C MET A 52 12.10 1.17 -5.91
N GLY A 53 11.09 0.47 -6.45
CA GLY A 53 10.81 0.48 -7.88
C GLY A 53 10.42 1.87 -8.38
N PHE A 54 9.62 2.61 -7.59
CA PHE A 54 9.27 4.00 -7.89
C PHE A 54 10.51 4.91 -7.95
N ALA A 55 11.44 4.76 -6.99
CA ALA A 55 12.71 5.49 -6.99
C ALA A 55 13.61 5.12 -8.17
N ALA A 56 13.69 3.84 -8.53
CA ALA A 56 14.53 3.34 -9.62
C ALA A 56 14.12 3.92 -10.99
N LEU A 57 12.87 4.35 -11.13
CA LEU A 57 12.37 5.06 -12.32
C LEU A 57 12.76 6.56 -12.33
N GLY A 58 13.51 7.03 -11.34
CA GLY A 58 13.94 8.43 -11.22
C GLY A 58 12.90 9.37 -10.61
N ASN A 59 11.84 8.83 -10.00
CA ASN A 59 10.84 9.66 -9.34
C ASN A 59 11.37 10.22 -8.02
N SER A 60 11.01 11.48 -7.73
CA SER A 60 11.32 12.12 -6.45
C SER A 60 10.60 11.44 -5.29
N LEU A 61 11.33 11.18 -4.22
CA LEU A 61 10.79 10.71 -2.96
C LEU A 61 10.90 11.80 -1.90
N ASN A 62 9.89 11.89 -1.04
CA ASN A 62 10.05 12.51 0.26
C ASN A 62 10.42 11.41 1.26
N PRO A 63 11.66 11.38 1.79
CA PRO A 63 12.05 10.39 2.79
C PRO A 63 11.31 10.56 4.12
N GLY A 64 10.59 11.68 4.31
CA GLY A 64 9.99 12.07 5.57
C GLY A 64 11.05 12.38 6.62
N ASP A 65 10.61 12.57 7.87
CA ASP A 65 11.52 12.51 9.02
C ASP A 65 11.91 11.04 9.22
N GLN A 66 13.15 10.70 8.86
CA GLN A 66 13.73 9.45 9.36
C GLN A 66 14.03 9.65 10.85
N PRO A 67 13.66 8.68 11.71
CA PRO A 67 14.15 8.68 13.08
C PRO A 67 15.68 8.56 13.12
#